data_AF-A0A931BNY8-F1
#
_entry.id   AF-A0A931BNY8-F1
#
_cell.length_a   1.000
_cell.length_b   1.000
_cell.length_c   1.000
_cell.angle_alpha   90.00
_cell.angle_beta   90.00
_cell.angle_gamma   90.00
#
_symmetry.space_group_name_H-M   'P 1'
#
loop_
_entity.id
_entity.type
_entity.pdbx_description
1 polymer ?
#
loop_
_entity_poly.entity_id
_entity_poly.type
_entity_poly.pdbx_seq_one_letter_code
_entity_poly.pdbx_strand_id
1 'polypeptide(L)'
;MTLVVDEMRDAIIELAGNRRGDETRDRWLERAARAAGISFRTAKAFFNREAKNPGIEAVEKVRVALRQNTPADLGQIRDKLQYLQAEQNRIAEQVQALARALERAASRSQAAPL
;
A
#
# COMPACT_ATOMS: atom_id res chain seq x y z
N MET A 1 18.70 -5.63 23.79
CA MET A 1 17.44 -4.89 24.05
C MET A 1 17.07 -3.93 22.91
N THR A 2 17.52 -4.20 21.67
CA THR A 2 17.34 -3.37 20.47
C THR A 2 16.08 -3.70 19.68
N LEU A 3 15.53 -4.91 19.83
CA LEU A 3 14.39 -5.42 19.07
C LEU A 3 13.13 -4.56 19.22
N VAL A 4 12.82 -4.11 20.43
CA VAL A 4 11.60 -3.32 20.67
C VAL A 4 11.71 -1.93 20.06
N VAL A 5 12.88 -1.31 20.06
CA VAL A 5 13.06 0.04 19.51
C VAL A 5 12.94 0.03 17.99
N ASP A 6 13.49 -1.00 17.34
CA ASP A 6 13.32 -1.21 15.90
C ASP A 6 11.87 -1.54 15.54
N GLU A 7 11.23 -2.42 16.30
CA GLU A 7 9.80 -2.72 16.16
C GLU A 7 8.95 -1.43 16.24
N MET A 8 9.19 -0.58 17.24
CA MET A 8 8.44 0.66 17.40
C MET A 8 8.72 1.66 16.28
N ARG A 9 9.95 1.71 15.76
CA ARG A 9 10.27 2.57 14.60
C ARG A 9 9.46 2.14 13.39
N ASP A 10 9.45 0.85 13.08
CA ASP A 10 8.75 0.32 11.91
C ASP A 10 7.23 0.47 12.07
N ALA A 11 6.72 0.24 13.27
CA ALA A 11 5.32 0.50 13.62
C ALA A 11 4.90 1.96 13.38
N ILE A 12 5.75 2.92 13.76
CA ILE A 12 5.47 4.34 13.53
C ILE A 12 5.47 4.68 12.04
N ILE A 13 6.36 4.07 11.24
CA ILE A 13 6.38 4.24 9.78
C ILE A 13 5.06 3.74 9.17
N GLU A 14 4.63 2.54 9.57
CA GLU A 14 3.42 1.91 9.07
C GLU A 14 2.16 2.69 9.46
N LEU A 15 2.04 3.08 10.73
CA LEU A 15 0.93 3.91 11.22
C LEU A 15 0.91 5.31 10.60
N ALA A 16 2.08 5.87 10.28
CA ALA A 16 2.14 7.13 9.55
C ALA A 16 1.66 6.95 8.10
N GLY A 17 1.91 5.79 7.48
CA GLY A 17 1.57 5.50 6.09
C GLY A 17 2.36 6.35 5.10
N ASN A 18 1.89 6.44 3.85
CA ASN A 18 2.58 7.22 2.83
C ASN A 18 2.62 8.71 3.18
N ARG A 19 3.78 9.32 2.96
CA ARG A 19 3.99 10.75 3.11
C ARG A 19 3.44 11.49 1.90
N ARG A 20 2.71 12.59 2.14
CA ARG A 20 2.14 13.41 1.06
C ARG A 20 3.21 14.38 0.53
N GLY A 21 3.10 14.79 -0.73
CA GLY A 21 4.14 15.56 -1.43
C GLY A 21 4.52 16.89 -0.77
N ASP A 22 3.58 17.54 -0.09
CA ASP A 22 3.73 18.82 0.62
C ASP A 22 3.90 18.65 2.14
N GLU A 23 3.90 17.42 2.65
CA GLU A 23 3.88 17.15 4.08
C GLU A 23 5.29 17.19 4.69
N THR A 24 5.44 17.89 5.82
CA THR A 24 6.69 17.88 6.59
C THR A 24 6.84 16.59 7.39
N ARG A 25 8.07 16.22 7.75
CA ARG A 25 8.34 15.01 8.56
C ARG A 25 7.62 15.06 9.90
N ASP A 26 7.55 16.24 10.52
CA ASP A 26 6.86 16.41 11.80
C ASP A 26 5.34 16.20 11.64
N ARG A 27 4.69 16.76 10.61
CA ARG A 27 3.25 16.48 10.32
C ARG A 27 2.98 15.00 10.04
N TRP A 28 3.89 14.35 9.33
CA TRP A 28 3.82 12.91 9.06
C TRP A 28 3.92 12.08 10.35
N LEU A 29 4.81 12.44 11.27
CA LEU A 29 4.94 11.80 12.59
C LEU A 29 3.77 12.13 13.53
N GLU A 30 3.18 13.32 13.44
CA GLU A 30 1.96 13.67 14.18
C GLU A 30 0.78 12.78 13.79
N ARG A 31 0.68 12.38 12.52
CA ARG A 31 -0.33 11.39 12.09
C ARG A 31 -0.13 10.05 12.77
N ALA A 32 1.09 9.51 12.77
CA ALA A 32 1.38 8.27 13.49
C ALA A 32 1.07 8.40 14.99
N ALA A 33 1.47 9.51 15.62
CA ALA A 33 1.19 9.76 17.03
C ALA A 33 -0.33 9.75 17.31
N ARG A 34 -1.12 10.42 16.45
CA ARG A 34 -2.58 10.43 16.53
C ARG A 34 -3.18 9.04 16.31
N ALA A 35 -2.70 8.29 15.31
CA ALA A 35 -3.15 6.93 15.02
C ALA A 35 -2.87 5.97 16.20
N ALA A 36 -1.72 6.12 16.86
CA ALA A 36 -1.34 5.31 18.02
C ALA A 36 -1.92 5.81 19.36
N GLY A 37 -2.51 7.00 19.43
CA GLY A 37 -2.94 7.60 20.70
C GLY A 37 -1.77 7.90 21.66
N ILE A 38 -0.60 8.25 21.13
CA ILE A 38 0.61 8.61 21.90
C ILE A 38 1.00 10.07 21.65
N SER A 39 1.91 10.60 22.47
CA SER A 39 2.44 11.95 22.25
C SER A 39 3.34 12.02 21.01
N PHE A 40 3.36 13.17 20.34
CA PHE A 40 4.28 13.44 19.23
C PHE A 40 5.75 13.24 19.62
N ARG A 41 6.14 13.65 20.83
CA ARG A 41 7.50 13.45 21.36
C ARG A 41 7.85 11.95 21.45
N THR A 42 6.90 11.13 21.91
CA THR A 42 7.07 9.68 21.99
C THR A 42 7.22 9.06 20.60
N ALA A 43 6.36 9.43 19.64
CA ALA A 43 6.46 8.96 18.26
C ALA A 43 7.80 9.34 17.61
N LYS A 44 8.26 10.58 17.83
CA LYS A 44 9.55 11.05 17.34
C LYS A 44 10.73 10.30 17.97
N ALA A 45 10.67 10.03 19.28
CA ALA A 45 11.69 9.26 19.99
C ALA A 45 11.76 7.80 19.51
N PHE A 46 10.61 7.16 19.25
CA PHE A 46 10.57 5.83 18.64
C PHE A 46 11.15 5.84 17.23
N PHE A 47 10.75 6.80 16.40
CA PHE A 47 11.22 6.90 15.03
C PHE A 47 12.74 7.11 14.91
N ASN A 48 13.31 7.95 15.78
CA ASN A 48 14.74 8.21 15.83
C ASN A 48 15.54 7.16 16.63
N ARG A 49 14.88 6.14 17.18
CA ARG A 49 15.50 5.12 18.05
C ARG A 49 16.12 5.69 19.35
N GLU A 50 15.61 6.82 19.82
CA GLU A 50 16.09 7.51 21.02
C GLU A 50 15.46 6.97 22.32
N ALA A 51 14.37 6.20 22.21
CA ALA A 51 13.69 5.61 23.36
C ALA A 51 14.45 4.38 23.91
N LYS A 52 15.47 4.62 24.73
CA LYS A 52 16.28 3.55 25.35
C LYS A 52 15.47 2.60 26.24
N ASN A 53 14.46 3.12 26.92
CA ASN A 53 13.48 2.36 27.71
C ASN A 53 12.08 2.82 27.30
N PRO A 54 11.49 2.24 26.25
CA PRO A 54 10.15 2.59 25.83
C PRO A 54 9.16 2.14 26.91
N GLY A 55 8.35 3.07 27.42
CA GLY A 55 7.36 2.74 28.46
C GLY A 55 6.35 1.72 27.93
N ILE A 56 6.04 0.70 28.75
CA ILE A 56 5.18 -0.44 28.37
C ILE A 56 3.83 0.02 27.81
N GLU A 57 3.23 1.05 28.42
CA GLU A 57 1.95 1.60 27.96
C GLU A 57 2.03 2.18 26.54
N ALA A 58 3.10 2.92 26.22
CA ALA A 58 3.28 3.49 24.90
C ALA A 58 3.52 2.41 23.83
N VAL A 59 4.27 1.36 24.19
CA VAL A 59 4.50 0.20 23.32
C VAL A 59 3.18 -0.52 23.03
N GLU A 60 2.38 -0.80 24.06
CA GLU A 60 1.09 -1.47 23.87
C GLU A 60 0.11 -0.63 23.06
N LYS A 61 0.04 0.69 23.28
CA LYS A 61 -0.79 1.58 22.46
C LYS A 61 -0.43 1.50 20.97
N VAL A 62 0.87 1.54 20.65
CA VAL A 62 1.35 1.40 19.27
C VAL A 62 1.00 0.03 18.69
N ARG A 63 1.21 -1.06 19.44
CA ARG A 63 0.88 -2.43 19.00
C ARG A 63 -0.62 -2.63 18.77
N VAL A 64 -1.47 -2.11 19.67
CA VAL A 64 -2.94 -2.15 19.50
C VAL A 64 -3.35 -1.37 18.27
N ALA A 65 -2.83 -0.15 18.12
CA ALA A 65 -3.13 0.68 16.95
C ALA A 65 -2.68 -0.01 15.66
N LEU A 66 -1.49 -0.62 15.65
CA LEU A 66 -1.05 -1.43 14.51
C LEU A 66 -2.02 -2.56 14.21
N ARG A 67 -2.49 -3.33 15.20
CA ARG A 67 -3.47 -4.41 14.97
C ARG A 67 -4.81 -3.90 14.42
N GLN A 68 -5.18 -2.67 14.76
CA GLN A 68 -6.42 -2.04 14.30
C GLN A 68 -6.25 -1.37 12.92
N ASN A 69 -5.04 -0.90 12.60
CA ASN A 69 -4.67 -0.29 11.32
C ASN A 69 -4.06 -1.29 10.34
N THR A 70 -3.73 -2.52 10.77
CA THR A 70 -3.39 -3.61 9.85
C THR A 70 -4.69 -3.93 9.15
N PRO A 71 -4.79 -3.58 7.88
CA PRO A 71 -6.08 -3.63 7.25
C PRO A 71 -6.36 -5.12 7.02
N ALA A 72 -7.61 -5.54 7.19
CA ALA A 72 -8.13 -6.87 6.83
C ALA A 72 -8.10 -7.10 5.30
N ASP A 73 -6.99 -6.71 4.66
CA ASP A 73 -6.94 -6.14 3.32
C ASP A 73 -6.06 -6.97 2.41
N LEU A 74 -5.31 -7.95 2.93
CA LEU A 74 -4.67 -8.94 2.06
C LEU A 74 -5.72 -9.73 1.26
N GLY A 75 -6.93 -9.91 1.82
CA GLY A 75 -8.09 -10.44 1.11
C GLY A 75 -8.57 -9.48 0.01
N GLN A 76 -8.86 -8.23 0.36
CA GLN A 76 -9.36 -7.24 -0.60
C GLN A 76 -8.32 -6.91 -1.70
N ILE A 77 -7.03 -6.82 -1.36
CA ILE A 77 -5.92 -6.64 -2.30
C ILE A 77 -5.83 -7.86 -3.22
N ARG A 78 -5.94 -9.09 -2.69
CA ARG A 78 -5.96 -10.30 -3.50
C ARG A 78 -7.16 -10.32 -4.45
N ASP A 79 -8.34 -9.99 -3.95
CA ASP A 79 -9.58 -9.97 -4.74
C ASP A 79 -9.50 -8.88 -5.83
N LYS A 80 -8.94 -7.72 -5.50
CA LYS A 80 -8.69 -6.63 -6.46
C LYS A 80 -7.69 -7.06 -7.53
N LEU A 81 -6.61 -7.75 -7.16
CA LEU A 81 -5.62 -8.27 -8.10
C LEU A 81 -6.24 -9.32 -9.03
N GLN A 82 -7.04 -10.23 -8.50
CA GLN A 82 -7.75 -11.24 -9.31
C GLN A 82 -8.73 -10.58 -10.30
N TYR A 83 -9.47 -9.57 -9.84
CA TYR A 83 -10.37 -8.80 -10.70
C TYR A 83 -9.61 -8.11 -11.85
N LEU A 84 -8.52 -7.40 -11.53
CA LEU A 84 -7.70 -6.71 -12.54
C LEU A 84 -7.05 -7.69 -13.53
N GLN A 85 -6.63 -8.86 -13.06
CA GLN A 85 -6.07 -9.90 -13.93
C GLN A 85 -7.11 -10.43 -14.93
N ALA A 86 -8.35 -10.64 -14.47
CA ALA A 86 -9.46 -11.07 -15.33
C ALA A 86 -9.80 -10.01 -16.38
N GLU A 87 -9.79 -8.73 -16.00
CA GLU A 87 -9.98 -7.60 -16.92
C GLU A 87 -8.89 -7.57 -18.02
N GLN A 88 -7.62 -7.74 -17.64
CA GLN A 88 -6.51 -7.78 -18.60
C GLN A 88 -6.67 -8.92 -19.62
N ASN A 89 -7.07 -10.10 -19.16
CA ASN A 89 -7.28 -11.25 -20.05
C ASN A 89 -8.41 -10.98 -21.06
N ARG A 90 -9.52 -10.39 -20.63
CA ARG A 90 -10.63 -10.01 -21.54
C ARG A 90 -10.18 -8.99 -22.59
N ILE A 91 -9.44 -7.97 -22.18
CA ILE A 91 -8.91 -6.96 -23.11
C ILE A 91 -7.96 -7.62 -24.12
N ALA A 92 -7.08 -8.52 -23.66
CA ALA A 92 -6.17 -9.25 -24.54
C ALA A 92 -6.92 -10.09 -25.59
N GLU A 93 -8.00 -10.78 -25.18
CA GLU A 93 -8.86 -11.53 -26.10
C GLU A 93 -9.54 -10.63 -27.14
N GLN A 94 -10.04 -9.47 -26.72
CA GLN A 94 -10.66 -8.48 -27.63
C GLN A 94 -9.64 -7.96 -28.66
N VAL A 95 -8.43 -7.63 -28.23
CA VAL A 95 -7.35 -7.17 -29.11
C VAL A 95 -7.00 -8.25 -30.14
N GLN A 96 -6.88 -9.51 -29.73
CA GLN A 96 -6.61 -10.61 -30.66
C GLN A 96 -7.76 -10.83 -31.64
N ALA A 97 -9.01 -10.75 -31.20
CA ALA A 97 -10.18 -10.89 -32.05
C ALA A 97 -10.24 -9.79 -33.12
N LEU A 98 -9.96 -8.54 -32.72
CA LEU A 98 -9.89 -7.40 -33.63
C LEU A 98 -8.75 -7.54 -34.64
N ALA A 99 -7.57 -7.97 -34.20
CA ALA A 99 -6.43 -8.23 -35.10
C ALA A 99 -6.79 -9.26 -36.17
N ARG A 100 -7.40 -10.39 -35.78
CA ARG A 100 -7.85 -11.43 -36.73
C ARG A 100 -8.95 -10.93 -37.67
N ALA A 101 -9.86 -10.08 -37.19
CA ALA A 101 -10.90 -9.51 -38.04
C ALA A 101 -10.33 -8.57 -39.09
N LEU A 102 -9.34 -7.75 -38.72
CA LEU A 102 -8.61 -6.86 -39.63
C LEU A 102 -7.84 -7.66 -40.68
N GLU A 103 -7.11 -8.70 -40.29
CA GLU A 103 -6.41 -9.59 -41.23
C GLU A 103 -7.37 -10.22 -42.23
N ARG A 104 -8.52 -10.72 -41.77
CA ARG A 104 -9.55 -11.29 -42.66
C ARG A 104 -10.12 -10.25 -43.63
N ALA A 105 -10.35 -9.02 -43.17
CA ALA A 105 -10.84 -7.94 -44.01
C ALA A 105 -9.81 -7.53 -45.08
N ALA A 106 -8.53 -7.43 -44.70
CA ALA A 106 -7.43 -7.15 -45.61
C ALA A 106 -7.29 -8.24 -46.68
N SER A 107 -7.34 -9.52 -46.30
CA SER A 107 -7.27 -10.63 -47.26
C SER A 107 -8.47 -10.69 -48.21
N ARG A 108 -9.68 -10.32 -47.76
CA ARG A 108 -10.85 -10.21 -48.65
C ARG A 108 -10.75 -9.07 -49.65
N SER A 109 -10.19 -7.93 -49.24
CA SER A 109 -9.98 -6.78 -50.12
C SER A 109 -8.97 -7.07 -51.24
N GLN A 110 -7.98 -7.94 -51.00
CA GLN A 110 -6.98 -8.32 -52.00
C GLN A 110 -7.48 -9.38 -53.00
N ALA A 111 -8.54 -10.13 -52.66
CA ALA A 111 -9.06 -11.23 -53.46
C ALA A 111 -10.21 -10.84 -54.41
N ALA A 112 -10.62 -9.56 -54.46
CA ALA A 112 -11.60 -9.06 -55.41
C ALA A 112 -10.88 -8.58 -56.69
N PRO A 113 -10.96 -9.30 -57.82
CA PRO A 113 -10.46 -8.78 -59.09
C PRO A 113 -11.44 -7.74 -59.65
N LEU A 114 -10.88 -6.70 -60.27
CA LEU A 114 -11.59 -5.72 -61.11
C LEU A 114 -12.24 -6.39 -62.32
#